data_AF-A0A944AJ32-F1
#
_entry.id   AF-A0A944AJ32-F1
#
_cell.length_a   1.000
_cell.length_b   1.000
_cell.length_c   1.000
_cell.angle_alpha   90.00
_cell.angle_beta   90.00
_cell.angle_gamma   90.00
#
_symmetry.space_group_name_H-M   'P 1'
#
loop_
_entity.id
_entity.type
_entity.pdbx_description
1 polymer ?
#
loop_
_entity_poly.entity_id
_entity_poly.type
_entity_poly.pdbx_seq_one_letter_code
_entity_poly.pdbx_strand_id
1 'polypeptide(L)'
;EEMGADSICIKDMAGLLVPYKATELITAMKSVTKLPIQLHTHYTSGVASMTYLKAVEAGVDVIDTAMSPFALGTSQPATEVMVETFKGTEYDTGFDQNLLAEIADYFRPYRDECLANGLLNPKVMGVDIKTLLYQVPGGMLSNMVSQLKEQNAEDKYYDVLKEIPEVRKDLGEPPLVTPSSQIVGTQAVFNVLMGERYKMATDQTKDMLRGKYGQTVKPMNQEVIDKVIPGEERITCRPADLIENEMDKLEAEMKEWKQQDEDVLSYALFPQVATDFFKYRQAQQEKVDMTQADTKNGAYPV
;
A
#
# COMPACT_ATOMS: atom_id res chain seq x y z
N GLU A 1 -6.00 5.15 -22.11
CA GLU A 1 -5.41 5.61 -23.38
C GLU A 1 -5.80 7.05 -23.68
N GLU A 2 -7.10 7.39 -23.81
CA GLU A 2 -7.55 8.76 -24.13
C GLU A 2 -7.07 9.85 -23.16
N MET A 3 -6.84 9.50 -21.88
CA MET A 3 -6.27 10.40 -20.87
C MET A 3 -4.75 10.62 -21.03
N GLY A 4 -4.10 10.04 -22.04
CA GLY A 4 -2.67 10.22 -22.33
C GLY A 4 -1.72 9.27 -21.61
N ALA A 5 -2.17 8.06 -21.25
CA ALA A 5 -1.31 7.07 -20.59
C ALA A 5 -0.35 6.39 -21.58
N ASP A 6 0.92 6.23 -21.20
CA ASP A 6 1.94 5.53 -21.99
C ASP A 6 1.94 4.01 -21.77
N SER A 7 1.39 3.53 -20.66
CA SER A 7 1.23 2.12 -20.32
C SER A 7 0.04 1.91 -19.40
N ILE A 8 -0.39 0.65 -19.22
CA ILE A 8 -1.46 0.27 -18.30
C ILE A 8 -0.91 -0.76 -17.32
N CYS A 9 -1.01 -0.47 -16.01
CA CYS A 9 -0.64 -1.41 -14.96
C CYS A 9 -1.88 -2.06 -14.35
N ILE A 10 -1.89 -3.40 -14.33
CA ILE A 10 -2.81 -4.20 -13.52
C ILE A 10 -2.15 -4.41 -12.16
N LYS A 11 -2.63 -3.66 -11.15
CA LYS A 11 -2.13 -3.76 -9.78
C LYS A 11 -2.98 -4.71 -8.95
N ASP A 12 -2.57 -5.98 -8.90
CA ASP A 12 -3.13 -7.00 -8.01
C ASP A 12 -2.43 -6.97 -6.63
N MET A 13 -2.77 -5.94 -5.86
CA MET A 13 -2.17 -5.64 -4.54
C MET A 13 -2.28 -6.75 -3.49
N ALA A 14 -3.21 -7.70 -3.67
CA ALA A 14 -3.47 -8.76 -2.71
C ALA A 14 -3.10 -10.16 -3.23
N GLY A 15 -2.64 -10.30 -4.48
CA GLY A 15 -2.30 -11.60 -5.04
C GLY A 15 -3.53 -12.48 -5.31
N LEU A 16 -4.61 -11.89 -5.83
CA LEU A 16 -5.90 -12.54 -6.05
C LEU A 16 -6.06 -13.08 -7.47
N LEU A 17 -5.30 -12.56 -8.43
CA LEU A 17 -5.42 -12.94 -9.82
C LEU A 17 -4.87 -14.35 -10.01
N VAL A 18 -5.77 -15.30 -10.27
CA VAL A 18 -5.41 -16.69 -10.56
C VAL A 18 -4.98 -16.88 -12.02
N PRO A 19 -4.17 -17.90 -12.34
CA PRO A 19 -3.50 -17.98 -13.64
C PRO A 19 -4.42 -17.96 -14.87
N TYR A 20 -5.50 -18.75 -14.86
CA TYR A 20 -6.44 -18.76 -15.99
C TYR A 20 -7.19 -17.44 -16.16
N LYS A 21 -7.48 -16.73 -15.06
CA LYS A 21 -8.06 -15.39 -15.12
C LYS A 21 -7.08 -14.35 -15.61
N ALA A 22 -5.78 -14.53 -15.36
CA ALA A 22 -4.75 -13.69 -15.98
C ALA A 22 -4.76 -13.84 -17.50
N THR A 23 -4.81 -15.07 -18.03
CA THR A 23 -4.91 -15.29 -19.49
C THR A 23 -6.15 -14.61 -20.07
N GLU A 24 -7.34 -14.81 -19.47
CA GLU A 24 -8.58 -14.16 -19.92
C GLU A 24 -8.44 -12.62 -19.94
N LEU A 25 -7.96 -12.04 -18.82
CA LEU A 25 -7.86 -10.59 -18.65
C LEU A 25 -6.86 -9.97 -19.63
N ILE A 26 -5.64 -10.51 -19.69
CA ILE A 26 -4.58 -9.98 -20.56
C ILE A 26 -4.98 -10.10 -22.02
N THR A 27 -5.55 -11.23 -22.44
CA THR A 27 -6.02 -11.42 -23.82
C THR A 27 -7.10 -10.39 -24.17
N ALA A 28 -8.07 -10.18 -23.28
CA ALA A 28 -9.11 -9.18 -23.49
C ALA A 28 -8.51 -7.76 -23.59
N MET A 29 -7.56 -7.41 -22.72
CA MET A 29 -6.92 -6.09 -22.74
C MET A 29 -6.08 -5.87 -24.01
N LYS A 30 -5.24 -6.83 -24.41
CA LYS A 30 -4.47 -6.74 -25.67
C LYS A 30 -5.36 -6.64 -26.91
N SER A 31 -6.62 -7.10 -26.84
CA SER A 31 -7.58 -6.94 -27.94
C SER A 31 -8.13 -5.53 -28.10
N VAL A 32 -8.07 -4.69 -27.05
CA VAL A 32 -8.70 -3.35 -27.02
C VAL A 32 -7.72 -2.19 -26.90
N THR A 33 -6.45 -2.45 -26.57
CA THR A 33 -5.42 -1.40 -26.50
C THR A 33 -4.08 -1.89 -27.03
N LYS A 34 -3.30 -0.96 -27.57
CA LYS A 34 -1.91 -1.19 -27.99
C LYS A 34 -0.89 -0.75 -26.97
N LEU A 35 -1.32 -0.10 -25.88
CA LEU A 35 -0.43 0.33 -24.82
C LEU A 35 0.23 -0.90 -24.17
N PRO A 36 1.52 -0.81 -23.79
CA PRO A 36 2.17 -1.84 -22.98
C PRO A 36 1.38 -2.10 -21.69
N ILE A 37 1.18 -3.37 -21.39
CA ILE A 37 0.52 -3.84 -20.18
C ILE A 37 1.58 -4.34 -19.20
N GLN A 38 1.55 -3.80 -17.99
CA GLN A 38 2.35 -4.24 -16.85
C GLN A 38 1.46 -4.99 -15.86
N LEU A 39 1.91 -6.14 -15.36
CA LEU A 39 1.23 -6.88 -14.31
C LEU A 39 2.07 -6.88 -13.03
N HIS A 40 1.48 -6.29 -11.99
CA HIS A 40 2.03 -6.27 -10.63
C HIS A 40 1.16 -7.15 -9.73
N THR A 41 1.74 -8.18 -9.11
CA THR A 41 1.04 -9.02 -8.14
C THR A 41 1.91 -9.43 -6.96
N HIS A 42 1.28 -9.85 -5.87
CA HIS A 42 1.93 -10.35 -4.67
C HIS A 42 1.81 -11.88 -4.56
N TYR A 43 2.79 -12.53 -3.93
CA TYR A 43 2.91 -13.98 -3.79
C TYR A 43 2.12 -14.54 -2.60
N THR A 44 1.29 -13.73 -1.93
CA THR A 44 0.68 -14.09 -0.64
C THR A 44 -0.12 -15.39 -0.74
N SER A 45 -0.88 -15.55 -1.82
CA SER A 45 -1.70 -16.75 -2.11
C SER A 45 -0.90 -17.94 -2.66
N GLY A 46 0.37 -17.72 -3.03
CA GLY A 46 1.25 -18.72 -3.64
C GLY A 46 1.05 -18.95 -5.14
N VAL A 47 0.08 -18.28 -5.78
CA VAL A 47 -0.22 -18.51 -7.22
C VAL A 47 0.51 -17.57 -8.17
N ALA A 48 1.13 -16.50 -7.66
CA ALA A 48 1.62 -15.39 -8.47
C ALA A 48 2.63 -15.76 -9.57
N SER A 49 3.56 -16.69 -9.33
CA SER A 49 4.48 -17.13 -10.42
C SER A 49 3.74 -17.82 -11.56
N MET A 50 2.72 -18.63 -11.24
CA MET A 50 1.88 -19.26 -12.27
C MET A 50 1.03 -18.20 -12.98
N THR A 51 0.57 -17.18 -12.25
CA THR A 51 -0.16 -16.05 -12.81
C THR A 51 0.71 -15.27 -13.80
N TYR A 52 1.97 -14.99 -13.47
CA TYR A 52 2.93 -14.37 -14.38
C TYR A 52 3.22 -15.24 -15.60
N LEU A 53 3.47 -16.54 -15.41
CA LEU A 53 3.65 -17.46 -16.54
C LEU A 53 2.48 -17.36 -17.53
N LYS A 54 1.24 -17.43 -17.01
CA LYS A 54 0.03 -17.33 -17.84
C LYS A 54 -0.25 -15.95 -18.41
N ALA A 55 0.20 -14.88 -17.76
CA ALA A 55 0.09 -13.52 -18.28
C ALA A 55 1.10 -13.28 -19.41
N VAL A 56 2.34 -13.76 -19.26
CA VAL A 56 3.40 -13.66 -20.29
C VAL A 56 3.00 -14.45 -21.54
N GLU A 57 2.55 -15.69 -21.38
CA GLU A 57 2.00 -16.48 -22.50
C GLU A 57 0.78 -15.82 -23.17
N ALA A 58 0.05 -14.94 -22.46
CA ALA A 58 -1.08 -14.19 -23.00
C ALA A 58 -0.68 -12.84 -23.61
N GLY A 59 0.60 -12.46 -23.55
CA GLY A 59 1.12 -11.24 -24.16
C GLY A 59 1.17 -10.01 -23.25
N VAL A 60 1.27 -10.19 -21.93
CA VAL A 60 1.63 -9.08 -21.02
C VAL A 60 3.06 -8.62 -21.34
N ASP A 61 3.31 -7.32 -21.31
CA ASP A 61 4.56 -6.73 -21.76
C ASP A 61 5.59 -6.61 -20.63
N VAL A 62 5.15 -6.41 -19.37
CA VAL A 62 6.00 -6.26 -18.19
C VAL A 62 5.41 -7.01 -16.99
N ILE A 63 6.27 -7.63 -16.17
CA ILE A 63 5.91 -8.20 -14.86
C ILE A 63 6.82 -7.65 -13.76
N ASP A 64 6.28 -7.49 -12.55
CA ASP A 64 7.06 -6.99 -11.40
C ASP A 64 7.57 -8.13 -10.53
N THR A 65 8.89 -8.24 -10.37
CA THR A 65 9.52 -9.26 -9.52
C THR A 65 10.38 -8.63 -8.42
N ALA A 66 10.77 -9.44 -7.44
CA ALA A 66 11.70 -9.05 -6.38
C ALA A 66 12.89 -10.02 -6.35
N MET A 67 14.07 -9.57 -5.92
CA MET A 67 15.20 -10.49 -5.74
C MET A 67 14.91 -11.49 -4.62
N SER A 68 15.36 -12.74 -4.79
CA SER A 68 14.99 -13.86 -3.91
C SER A 68 15.14 -13.64 -2.38
N PRO A 69 16.10 -12.85 -1.85
CA PRO A 69 16.18 -12.57 -0.42
C PRO A 69 14.93 -11.87 0.15
N PHE A 70 14.24 -11.09 -0.68
CA PHE A 70 13.05 -10.30 -0.31
C PHE A 70 11.82 -10.65 -1.15
N ALA A 71 11.85 -11.75 -1.89
CA ALA A 71 10.71 -12.24 -2.67
C ALA A 71 9.77 -13.14 -1.84
N LEU A 72 8.66 -13.54 -2.46
CA LEU A 72 7.66 -14.47 -1.93
C LEU A 72 6.87 -13.93 -0.73
N GLY A 73 5.95 -14.75 -0.20
CA GLY A 73 5.02 -14.34 0.84
C GLY A 73 4.26 -13.09 0.43
N THR A 74 4.26 -12.06 1.28
CA THR A 74 3.63 -10.77 0.96
C THR A 74 4.40 -9.91 -0.05
N SER A 75 5.52 -10.37 -0.60
CA SER A 75 6.30 -9.72 -1.68
C SER A 75 5.94 -10.29 -3.06
N GLN A 76 6.71 -9.97 -4.10
CA GLN A 76 6.54 -10.42 -5.48
C GLN A 76 7.20 -11.80 -5.73
N PRO A 77 6.89 -12.49 -6.84
CA PRO A 77 7.70 -13.60 -7.35
C PRO A 77 9.19 -13.26 -7.47
N ALA A 78 10.05 -14.26 -7.28
CA ALA A 78 11.50 -14.08 -7.36
C ALA A 78 11.97 -13.82 -8.81
N THR A 79 12.77 -12.78 -9.02
CA THR A 79 13.31 -12.38 -10.33
C THR A 79 14.08 -13.53 -10.98
N GLU A 80 14.98 -14.15 -10.23
CA GLU A 80 15.86 -15.23 -10.69
C GLU A 80 15.05 -16.43 -11.22
N VAL A 81 13.96 -16.74 -10.51
CA VAL A 81 13.05 -17.84 -10.86
C VAL A 81 12.30 -17.52 -12.14
N MET A 82 11.77 -16.30 -12.29
CA MET A 82 11.05 -15.92 -13.50
C MET A 82 11.97 -15.87 -14.72
N VAL A 83 13.19 -15.33 -14.57
CA VAL A 83 14.20 -15.32 -15.63
C VAL A 83 14.57 -16.75 -16.05
N GLU A 84 14.81 -17.66 -15.10
CA GLU A 84 15.13 -19.05 -15.45
C GLU A 84 13.95 -19.76 -16.11
N THR A 85 12.73 -19.46 -15.68
CA THR A 85 11.49 -20.03 -16.23
C THR A 85 11.33 -19.73 -17.72
N PHE A 86 11.69 -18.52 -18.17
CA PHE A 86 11.54 -18.10 -19.57
C PHE A 86 12.77 -18.32 -20.44
N LYS A 87 13.88 -18.77 -19.84
CA LYS A 87 15.14 -19.00 -20.56
C LYS A 87 14.99 -20.00 -21.71
N GLY A 88 15.46 -19.62 -22.89
CA GLY A 88 15.36 -20.42 -24.11
C GLY A 88 13.95 -20.49 -24.73
N THR A 89 12.97 -19.76 -24.20
CA THR A 89 11.65 -19.60 -24.81
C THR A 89 11.60 -18.33 -25.67
N GLU A 90 10.48 -18.08 -26.35
CA GLU A 90 10.26 -16.81 -27.06
C GLU A 90 10.14 -15.59 -26.12
N TYR A 91 9.99 -15.83 -24.81
CA TYR A 91 9.87 -14.82 -23.76
C TYR A 91 11.17 -14.62 -22.96
N ASP A 92 12.29 -15.18 -23.44
CA ASP A 92 13.58 -15.07 -22.76
C ASP A 92 13.98 -13.59 -22.58
N THR A 93 14.33 -13.22 -21.34
CA THR A 93 14.71 -11.84 -21.00
C THR A 93 16.17 -11.53 -21.34
N GLY A 94 17.00 -12.56 -21.55
CA GLY A 94 18.44 -12.43 -21.79
C GLY A 94 19.25 -12.00 -20.56
N PHE A 95 18.66 -11.99 -19.36
CA PHE A 95 19.38 -11.62 -18.14
C PHE A 95 20.34 -12.72 -17.67
N ASP A 96 21.53 -12.31 -17.21
CA ASP A 96 22.56 -13.23 -16.72
C ASP A 96 22.26 -13.68 -15.29
N GLN A 97 22.08 -14.99 -15.11
CA GLN A 97 21.82 -15.59 -13.79
C GLN A 97 22.94 -15.36 -12.78
N ASN A 98 24.20 -15.25 -13.21
CA ASN A 98 25.32 -14.99 -12.31
C ASN A 98 25.24 -13.56 -11.75
N LEU A 99 24.92 -12.58 -12.59
CA LEU A 99 24.73 -11.19 -12.14
C LEU A 99 23.53 -11.06 -11.19
N LEU A 100 22.44 -11.78 -11.48
CA LEU A 100 21.29 -11.83 -10.57
C LEU A 100 21.67 -12.48 -9.23
N ALA A 101 22.47 -13.54 -9.25
CA ALA A 101 22.96 -14.18 -8.04
C ALA A 101 23.86 -13.24 -7.20
N GLU A 102 24.73 -12.46 -7.83
CA GLU A 102 25.55 -11.45 -7.15
C GLU A 102 24.68 -10.41 -6.41
N ILE A 103 23.60 -9.94 -7.04
CA ILE A 103 22.64 -9.02 -6.40
C ILE A 103 21.93 -9.71 -5.23
N ALA A 104 21.49 -10.95 -5.39
CA ALA A 104 20.87 -11.70 -4.31
C ALA A 104 21.83 -11.89 -3.12
N ASP A 105 23.09 -12.22 -3.39
CA ASP A 105 24.12 -12.42 -2.37
C ASP A 105 24.46 -11.12 -1.64
N TYR A 106 24.43 -9.97 -2.32
CA TYR A 106 24.57 -8.66 -1.66
C TYR A 106 23.46 -8.41 -0.62
N PHE A 107 22.21 -8.80 -0.92
CA PHE A 107 21.07 -8.56 -0.05
C PHE A 107 20.87 -9.62 1.05
N ARG A 108 21.47 -10.83 0.92
CA ARG A 108 21.32 -11.90 1.92
C ARG A 108 21.73 -11.48 3.33
N PRO A 109 22.91 -10.88 3.57
CA PRO A 109 23.30 -10.46 4.92
C PRO A 109 22.30 -9.45 5.53
N TYR A 110 21.79 -8.53 4.72
CA TYR A 110 20.82 -7.55 5.18
C TYR A 110 19.45 -8.17 5.51
N ARG A 111 19.01 -9.15 4.72
CA ARG A 111 17.82 -9.95 5.04
C ARG A 111 17.99 -10.66 6.37
N ASP A 112 19.14 -11.28 6.62
CA ASP A 112 19.42 -11.97 7.88
C ASP A 112 19.44 -10.99 9.08
N GLU A 113 19.98 -9.79 8.89
CA GLU A 113 19.88 -8.70 9.87
C GLU A 113 18.43 -8.30 10.16
N CYS A 114 17.62 -8.11 9.11
CA CYS A 114 16.20 -7.77 9.22
C CYS A 114 15.39 -8.86 9.94
N LEU A 115 15.76 -10.12 9.76
CA LEU A 115 15.14 -11.24 10.49
C LEU A 115 15.57 -11.22 11.97
N ALA A 116 16.86 -10.99 12.24
CA ALA A 116 17.41 -10.97 13.59
C ALA A 116 16.88 -9.81 14.44
N ASN A 117 16.72 -8.63 13.84
CA ASN A 117 16.20 -7.43 14.53
C ASN A 117 14.66 -7.34 14.53
N GLY A 118 13.97 -8.28 13.87
CA GLY A 118 12.52 -8.36 13.81
C GLY A 118 11.84 -7.39 12.84
N LEU A 119 12.61 -6.64 12.03
CA LEU A 119 12.08 -5.81 10.95
C LEU A 119 11.33 -6.65 9.92
N LEU A 120 11.87 -7.83 9.58
CA LEU A 120 11.21 -8.80 8.72
C LEU A 120 10.53 -9.87 9.59
N ASN A 121 9.21 -10.01 9.45
CA ASN A 121 8.44 -11.00 10.20
C ASN A 121 8.33 -12.32 9.41
N PRO A 122 8.90 -13.44 9.91
CA PRO A 122 8.83 -14.73 9.21
C PRO A 122 7.40 -15.22 8.95
N LYS A 123 6.41 -14.80 9.75
CA LYS A 123 5.01 -15.24 9.61
C LYS A 123 4.38 -14.83 8.28
N VAL A 124 4.81 -13.71 7.70
CA VAL A 124 4.24 -13.16 6.44
C VAL A 124 5.05 -13.54 5.20
N MET A 125 6.06 -14.40 5.36
CA MET A 125 6.90 -14.90 4.26
C MET A 125 6.37 -16.20 3.65
N GLY A 126 5.44 -16.87 4.34
CA GLY A 126 4.80 -18.10 3.85
C GLY A 126 3.61 -17.85 2.93
N VAL A 127 3.08 -18.92 2.35
CA VAL A 127 1.83 -18.89 1.58
C VAL A 127 0.64 -18.88 2.54
N ASP A 128 -0.28 -17.94 2.33
CA ASP A 128 -1.61 -17.91 2.94
C ASP A 128 -2.70 -17.98 1.86
N ILE A 129 -3.20 -19.19 1.62
CA ILE A 129 -4.27 -19.41 0.64
C ILE A 129 -5.58 -18.71 1.04
N LYS A 130 -5.77 -18.40 2.33
CA LYS A 130 -6.99 -17.73 2.80
C LYS A 130 -7.08 -16.29 2.30
N THR A 131 -5.99 -15.71 1.80
CA THR A 131 -6.02 -14.41 1.10
C THR A 131 -7.00 -14.42 -0.07
N LEU A 132 -7.16 -15.54 -0.79
CA LEU A 132 -8.16 -15.66 -1.86
C LEU A 132 -9.60 -15.61 -1.36
N LEU A 133 -9.84 -15.98 -0.08
CA LEU A 133 -11.16 -15.95 0.54
C LEU A 133 -11.49 -14.55 1.04
N TYR A 134 -10.60 -13.96 1.81
CA TYR A 134 -10.88 -12.70 2.52
C TYR A 134 -10.51 -11.46 1.71
N GLN A 135 -9.69 -11.60 0.67
CA GLN A 135 -9.25 -10.51 -0.21
C GLN A 135 -8.59 -9.33 0.53
N VAL A 136 -7.99 -9.63 1.69
CA VAL A 136 -7.32 -8.66 2.57
C VAL A 136 -5.86 -8.54 2.13
N PRO A 137 -5.38 -7.33 1.76
CA PRO A 137 -3.96 -7.12 1.47
C PRO A 137 -3.06 -7.44 2.67
N GLY A 138 -1.85 -7.95 2.43
CA GLY A 138 -0.93 -8.37 3.49
C GLY A 138 -0.64 -7.27 4.53
N GLY A 139 -0.36 -6.04 4.08
CA GLY A 139 -0.11 -4.92 5.00
C GLY A 139 -1.31 -4.55 5.88
N MET A 140 -2.53 -4.67 5.35
CA MET A 140 -3.77 -4.48 6.13
C MET A 140 -3.91 -5.58 7.18
N LEU A 141 -3.58 -6.83 6.82
CA LEU A 141 -3.63 -7.97 7.74
C LEU A 141 -2.66 -7.81 8.91
N SER A 142 -1.41 -7.44 8.64
CA SER A 142 -0.39 -7.23 9.68
C SER A 142 -0.80 -6.13 10.66
N ASN A 143 -1.30 -5.00 10.16
CA ASN A 143 -1.79 -3.91 11.01
C ASN A 143 -2.98 -4.32 11.87
N MET A 144 -3.95 -5.04 11.29
CA MET A 144 -5.11 -5.55 12.02
C MET A 144 -4.71 -6.49 13.15
N VAL A 145 -3.75 -7.40 12.91
CA VAL A 145 -3.23 -8.31 13.96
C VAL A 145 -2.57 -7.52 15.09
N SER A 146 -1.77 -6.50 14.76
CA SER A 146 -1.15 -5.63 15.78
C SER A 146 -2.21 -4.89 16.61
N GLN A 147 -3.24 -4.32 15.97
CA GLN A 147 -4.33 -3.63 16.66
C GLN A 147 -5.09 -4.56 17.62
N LEU A 148 -5.41 -5.79 17.20
CA LEU A 148 -6.09 -6.76 18.05
C LEU A 148 -5.21 -7.17 19.24
N LYS A 149 -3.90 -7.33 19.02
CA LYS A 149 -2.95 -7.66 20.09
C LYS A 149 -2.83 -6.54 21.13
N GLU A 150 -2.73 -5.29 20.70
CA GLU A 150 -2.69 -4.13 21.60
C GLU A 150 -3.94 -4.04 22.50
N GLN A 151 -5.09 -4.51 21.99
CA GLN A 151 -6.35 -4.55 22.73
C GLN A 151 -6.60 -5.89 23.45
N ASN A 152 -5.64 -6.81 23.47
CA ASN A 152 -5.78 -8.17 24.04
C ASN A 152 -6.99 -8.95 23.48
N ALA A 153 -7.29 -8.77 22.18
CA ALA A 153 -8.47 -9.33 21.49
C ALA A 153 -8.07 -10.20 20.28
N GLU A 154 -6.93 -10.88 20.35
CA GLU A 154 -6.44 -11.75 19.27
C GLU A 154 -7.42 -12.89 18.92
N ASP A 155 -8.27 -13.30 19.88
CA ASP A 155 -9.34 -14.29 19.68
C ASP A 155 -10.42 -13.81 18.68
N LYS A 156 -10.55 -12.50 18.47
CA LYS A 156 -11.52 -11.88 17.55
C LYS A 156 -11.06 -11.83 16.10
N TYR A 157 -9.86 -12.33 15.80
CA TYR A 157 -9.27 -12.26 14.46
C TYR A 157 -10.21 -12.74 13.34
N TYR A 158 -10.83 -13.91 13.50
CA TYR A 158 -11.74 -14.45 12.48
C TYR A 158 -13.08 -13.72 12.39
N ASP A 159 -13.52 -13.08 13.47
CA ASP A 159 -14.73 -12.26 13.46
C ASP A 159 -14.48 -10.98 12.64
N VAL A 160 -13.31 -10.36 12.81
CA VAL A 160 -12.90 -9.18 12.00
C VAL A 160 -12.79 -9.53 10.53
N LEU A 161 -12.20 -10.68 10.18
CA LEU A 161 -12.10 -11.12 8.79
C LEU A 161 -13.47 -11.31 8.12
N LYS A 162 -14.50 -11.70 8.87
CA LYS A 162 -15.87 -11.82 8.37
C LYS A 162 -16.57 -10.46 8.26
N GLU A 163 -16.21 -9.49 9.10
CA GLU A 163 -16.79 -8.15 9.09
C GLU A 163 -16.24 -7.27 7.95
N ILE A 164 -15.00 -7.50 7.51
CA ILE A 164 -14.36 -6.72 6.43
C ILE A 164 -15.21 -6.66 5.14
N PRO A 165 -15.72 -7.78 4.57
CA PRO A 165 -16.59 -7.74 3.40
C PRO A 165 -17.87 -6.93 3.61
N GLU A 166 -18.47 -7.00 4.80
CA GLU A 166 -19.70 -6.27 5.13
C GLU A 166 -19.44 -4.76 5.25
N VAL A 167 -18.36 -4.35 5.89
CA VAL A 167 -17.92 -2.94 5.93
C VAL A 167 -17.60 -2.44 4.52
N ARG A 168 -16.85 -3.23 3.73
CA ARG A 168 -16.53 -2.88 2.35
C ARG A 168 -17.79 -2.64 1.52
N LYS A 169 -18.81 -3.50 1.68
CA LYS A 169 -20.11 -3.36 1.00
C LYS A 169 -20.82 -2.08 1.43
N ASP A 170 -20.89 -1.81 2.74
CA ASP A 170 -21.53 -0.60 3.26
C ASP A 170 -20.86 0.68 2.77
N LEU A 171 -19.53 0.66 2.61
CA LEU A 171 -18.75 1.78 2.11
C LEU A 171 -18.71 1.89 0.58
N GLY A 172 -19.59 1.17 -0.14
CA GLY A 172 -19.73 1.30 -1.61
C GLY A 172 -18.72 0.47 -2.41
N GLU A 173 -18.17 -0.59 -1.81
CA GLU A 173 -17.20 -1.50 -2.41
C GLU A 173 -15.92 -0.82 -2.97
N PRO A 174 -15.22 0.01 -2.18
CA PRO A 174 -13.95 0.57 -2.63
C PRO A 174 -12.93 -0.55 -2.92
N PRO A 175 -11.98 -0.33 -3.85
CA PRO A 175 -10.80 -1.19 -3.95
C PRO A 175 -10.08 -1.24 -2.60
N LEU A 176 -9.61 -2.40 -2.17
CA LEU A 176 -8.86 -2.53 -0.90
C LEU A 176 -7.38 -2.26 -1.14
N VAL A 177 -7.02 -1.00 -1.36
CA VAL A 177 -5.63 -0.50 -1.46
C VAL A 177 -5.50 0.75 -0.59
N THR A 178 -4.29 1.23 -0.31
CA THR A 178 -4.11 2.46 0.46
C THR A 178 -4.83 3.64 -0.23
N PRO A 179 -5.61 4.45 0.51
CA PRO A 179 -5.89 4.39 1.95
C PRO A 179 -7.12 3.54 2.35
N SER A 180 -8.00 3.20 1.41
CA SER A 180 -9.30 2.55 1.66
C SER A 180 -9.20 1.20 2.37
N SER A 181 -8.15 0.41 2.14
CA SER A 181 -7.93 -0.84 2.85
C SER A 181 -7.83 -0.65 4.37
N GLN A 182 -7.08 0.38 4.82
CA GLN A 182 -6.94 0.68 6.25
C GLN A 182 -8.26 1.17 6.84
N ILE A 183 -9.00 2.01 6.11
CA ILE A 183 -10.31 2.54 6.56
C ILE A 183 -11.29 1.40 6.81
N VAL A 184 -11.45 0.50 5.83
CA VAL A 184 -12.32 -0.68 5.94
C VAL A 184 -11.86 -1.58 7.09
N GLY A 185 -10.55 -1.83 7.20
CA GLY A 185 -9.99 -2.74 8.20
C GLY A 185 -10.16 -2.24 9.62
N THR A 186 -9.80 -0.98 9.88
CA THR A 186 -9.97 -0.36 11.20
C THR A 186 -11.45 -0.27 11.59
N GLN A 187 -12.34 0.06 10.65
CA GLN A 187 -13.77 0.07 10.93
C GLN A 187 -14.31 -1.32 11.26
N ALA A 188 -13.85 -2.37 10.57
CA ALA A 188 -14.21 -3.76 10.89
C ALA A 188 -13.73 -4.18 12.29
N VAL A 189 -12.51 -3.80 12.67
CA VAL A 189 -11.98 -4.01 14.04
C VAL A 189 -12.90 -3.33 15.07
N PHE A 190 -13.26 -2.07 14.85
CA PHE A 190 -14.14 -1.34 15.76
C PHE A 190 -15.52 -1.97 15.87
N ASN A 191 -16.14 -2.37 14.76
CA ASN A 191 -17.45 -3.02 14.77
C ASN A 191 -17.44 -4.29 15.63
N VAL A 192 -16.39 -5.12 15.51
CA VAL A 192 -16.26 -6.38 16.27
C VAL A 192 -15.97 -6.12 17.74
N LEU A 193 -15.02 -5.26 18.07
CA LEU A 193 -14.61 -5.00 19.45
C LEU A 193 -15.72 -4.30 20.25
N MET A 194 -16.50 -3.44 19.61
CA MET A 194 -17.60 -2.72 20.24
C MET A 194 -18.90 -3.55 20.32
N GLY A 195 -18.96 -4.68 19.63
CA GLY A 195 -20.14 -5.54 19.54
C GLY A 195 -21.34 -4.91 18.83
N GLU A 196 -21.13 -3.78 18.15
CA GLU A 196 -22.18 -3.03 17.43
C GLU A 196 -21.56 -2.31 16.23
N ARG A 197 -22.14 -2.54 15.03
CA ARG A 197 -21.66 -1.93 13.78
C ARG A 197 -21.82 -0.42 13.81
N TYR A 198 -20.75 0.31 13.49
CA TYR A 198 -20.69 1.76 13.43
C TYR A 198 -21.13 2.49 14.71
N LYS A 199 -20.97 1.85 15.89
CA LYS A 199 -21.11 2.56 17.17
C LYS A 199 -20.07 3.66 17.34
N MET A 200 -18.88 3.41 16.78
CA MET A 200 -17.80 4.38 16.63
C MET A 200 -17.32 4.31 15.19
N ALA A 201 -17.02 5.48 14.61
CA ALA A 201 -16.41 5.60 13.29
C ALA A 201 -15.27 6.62 13.37
N THR A 202 -14.15 6.28 12.73
CA THR A 202 -13.01 7.19 12.60
C THR A 202 -13.34 8.34 11.67
N ASP A 203 -12.56 9.41 11.74
CA ASP A 203 -12.71 10.53 10.80
C ASP A 203 -12.45 10.10 9.36
N GLN A 204 -11.57 9.12 9.13
CA GLN A 204 -11.35 8.56 7.79
C GLN A 204 -12.57 7.80 7.27
N THR A 205 -13.27 7.03 8.11
CA THR A 205 -14.55 6.39 7.73
C THR A 205 -15.59 7.46 7.39
N LYS A 206 -15.72 8.50 8.23
CA LYS A 206 -16.66 9.61 7.97
C LYS A 206 -16.30 10.35 6.68
N ASP A 207 -15.02 10.62 6.44
CA ASP A 207 -14.54 11.28 5.23
C ASP A 207 -14.75 10.45 3.97
N MET A 208 -14.68 9.12 4.06
CA MET A 208 -15.12 8.24 2.98
C MET A 208 -16.60 8.39 2.70
N LEU A 209 -17.46 8.37 3.72
CA LEU A 209 -18.91 8.58 3.56
C LEU A 209 -19.25 9.97 3.00
N ARG A 210 -18.45 10.99 3.34
CA ARG A 210 -18.54 12.36 2.77
C ARG A 210 -18.08 12.46 1.32
N GLY A 211 -17.43 11.43 0.76
CA GLY A 211 -16.91 11.43 -0.60
C GLY A 211 -15.50 12.02 -0.75
N LYS A 212 -14.78 12.28 0.35
CA LYS A 212 -13.42 12.87 0.31
C LYS A 212 -12.34 11.94 -0.22
N TYR A 213 -12.63 10.66 -0.39
CA TYR A 213 -11.77 9.68 -1.07
C TYR A 213 -12.22 9.39 -2.51
N GLY A 214 -13.10 10.23 -3.07
CA GLY A 214 -13.65 10.08 -4.42
C GLY A 214 -14.87 9.17 -4.47
N GLN A 215 -15.31 8.87 -5.70
CA GLN A 215 -16.49 8.05 -5.95
C GLN A 215 -16.16 6.56 -5.85
N THR A 216 -17.00 5.82 -5.14
CA THR A 216 -16.88 4.37 -4.97
C THR A 216 -17.57 3.60 -6.11
N VAL A 217 -17.25 2.31 -6.24
CA VAL A 217 -17.74 1.46 -7.35
C VAL A 217 -19.26 1.30 -7.30
N LYS A 218 -19.81 1.16 -6.09
CA LYS A 218 -21.25 1.07 -5.84
C LYS A 218 -21.72 2.20 -4.92
N PRO A 219 -23.03 2.51 -4.89
CA PRO A 219 -23.60 3.38 -3.88
C PRO A 219 -23.28 2.87 -2.47
N MET A 220 -22.94 3.78 -1.58
CA MET A 220 -22.76 3.51 -0.15
C MET A 220 -24.12 3.22 0.51
N ASN A 221 -24.11 2.50 1.62
CA ASN A 221 -25.32 2.18 2.38
C ASN A 221 -25.89 3.43 3.06
N GLN A 222 -27.13 3.78 2.72
CA GLN A 222 -27.81 4.96 3.26
C GLN A 222 -28.02 4.89 4.78
N GLU A 223 -28.31 3.71 5.34
CA GLU A 223 -28.48 3.56 6.79
C GLU A 223 -27.18 3.85 7.54
N VAL A 224 -26.04 3.52 6.95
CA VAL A 224 -24.71 3.80 7.52
C VAL A 224 -24.40 5.29 7.41
N ILE A 225 -24.72 5.94 6.29
CA ILE A 225 -24.59 7.39 6.12
C ILE A 225 -25.41 8.11 7.20
N ASP A 226 -26.69 7.76 7.32
CA ASP A 226 -27.62 8.40 8.24
C ASP A 226 -27.22 8.19 9.71
N LYS A 227 -26.59 7.04 10.04
CA LYS A 227 -26.08 6.76 11.38
C LYS A 227 -24.77 7.51 11.69
N VAL A 228 -23.84 7.56 10.75
CA VAL A 228 -22.45 7.97 11.02
C VAL A 228 -22.21 9.46 10.76
N ILE A 229 -22.89 10.03 9.77
CA ILE A 229 -22.79 11.46 9.38
C ILE A 229 -24.19 12.07 9.14
N PRO A 230 -25.07 12.08 10.15
CA PRO A 230 -26.48 12.47 9.99
C PRO A 230 -26.61 13.92 9.49
N GLY A 231 -27.19 14.09 8.31
CA GLY A 231 -27.46 15.41 7.73
C GLY A 231 -26.22 16.19 7.29
N GLU A 232 -25.05 15.56 7.27
CA GLU A 232 -23.82 16.21 6.79
C GLU A 232 -23.79 16.30 5.26
N GLU A 233 -23.14 17.35 4.75
CA GLU A 233 -22.91 17.51 3.31
C GLU A 233 -21.92 16.49 2.77
N ARG A 234 -22.19 16.02 1.55
CA ARG A 234 -21.37 15.03 0.84
C ARG A 234 -20.95 15.62 -0.49
N ILE A 235 -19.68 15.47 -0.81
CA ILE A 235 -19.12 15.93 -2.08
C ILE A 235 -19.23 14.84 -3.14
N THR A 236 -19.40 15.25 -4.39
CA THR A 236 -19.41 14.37 -5.57
C THR A 236 -18.38 14.81 -6.62
N CYS A 237 -17.75 15.98 -6.43
CA CYS A 237 -16.63 16.45 -7.24
C CYS A 237 -15.32 15.76 -6.84
N ARG A 238 -14.24 16.04 -7.59
CA ARG A 238 -12.90 15.60 -7.20
C ARG A 238 -12.50 16.36 -5.93
N PRO A 239 -12.09 15.69 -4.83
CA PRO A 239 -11.76 16.36 -3.57
C PRO A 239 -10.70 17.46 -3.72
N ALA A 240 -9.74 17.28 -4.64
CA ALA A 240 -8.69 18.25 -4.93
C ALA A 240 -9.21 19.56 -5.56
N ASP A 241 -10.41 19.58 -6.15
CA ASP A 241 -11.01 20.81 -6.69
C ASP A 241 -11.46 21.78 -5.57
N LEU A 242 -11.49 21.31 -4.31
CA LEU A 242 -11.84 22.10 -3.13
C LEU A 242 -10.61 22.62 -2.38
N ILE A 243 -9.40 22.29 -2.84
CA ILE A 243 -8.13 22.73 -2.24
C ILE A 243 -7.63 23.95 -3.02
N GLU A 244 -7.34 25.04 -2.31
CA GLU A 244 -6.78 26.25 -2.92
C GLU A 244 -5.29 26.07 -3.25
N ASN A 245 -4.74 26.90 -4.15
CA ASN A 245 -3.30 26.87 -4.42
C ASN A 245 -2.51 27.37 -3.20
N GLU A 246 -1.87 26.45 -2.49
CA GLU A 246 -1.22 26.70 -1.20
C GLU A 246 0.31 26.61 -1.24
N MET A 247 0.93 26.36 -2.40
CA MET A 247 2.39 26.15 -2.47
C MET A 247 3.20 27.36 -1.98
N ASP A 248 2.83 28.57 -2.38
CA ASP A 248 3.50 29.80 -1.94
C ASP A 248 3.36 30.02 -0.42
N LYS A 249 2.20 29.65 0.13
CA LYS A 249 1.92 29.72 1.57
C LYS A 249 2.77 28.72 2.33
N LEU A 250 2.80 27.45 1.90
CA LEU A 250 3.58 26.39 2.53
C LEU A 250 5.08 26.69 2.49
N GLU A 251 5.60 27.20 1.37
CA GLU A 251 6.99 27.64 1.27
C GLU A 251 7.31 28.79 2.23
N ALA A 252 6.41 29.77 2.36
CA ALA A 252 6.59 30.88 3.30
C ALA A 252 6.60 30.41 4.77
N GLU A 253 5.76 29.44 5.13
CA GLU A 253 5.69 28.86 6.47
C GLU A 253 6.97 28.11 6.87
N MET A 254 7.61 27.43 5.92
CA MET A 254 8.79 26.59 6.17
C MET A 254 10.11 27.22 5.72
N LYS A 255 10.10 28.50 5.33
CA LYS A 255 11.23 29.21 4.70
C LYS A 255 12.58 29.05 5.40
N GLU A 256 12.59 29.00 6.73
CA GLU A 256 13.82 28.82 7.52
C GLU A 256 14.49 27.45 7.31
N TRP A 257 13.72 26.45 6.88
CA TRP A 257 14.17 25.08 6.66
C TRP A 257 14.56 24.78 5.20
N LYS A 258 14.14 25.62 4.25
CA LYS A 258 14.30 25.38 2.82
C LYS A 258 15.78 25.41 2.41
N GLN A 259 16.30 24.27 1.95
CA GLN A 259 17.61 24.14 1.28
C GLN A 259 17.43 23.80 -0.21
N GLN A 260 16.29 23.19 -0.60
CA GLN A 260 15.91 22.84 -1.97
C GLN A 260 14.38 22.81 -2.12
N ASP A 261 13.87 22.74 -3.36
CA ASP A 261 12.41 22.76 -3.62
C ASP A 261 11.70 21.51 -3.08
N GLU A 262 12.38 20.37 -3.04
CA GLU A 262 11.86 19.12 -2.47
C GLU A 262 11.59 19.21 -0.97
N ASP A 263 12.19 20.18 -0.26
CA ASP A 263 11.87 20.42 1.14
C ASP A 263 10.46 21.00 1.27
N VAL A 264 10.06 21.89 0.36
CA VAL A 264 8.69 22.43 0.32
C VAL A 264 7.70 21.29 0.05
N LEU A 265 8.04 20.37 -0.87
CA LEU A 265 7.21 19.19 -1.15
C LEU A 265 7.12 18.25 0.06
N SER A 266 8.23 18.01 0.76
CA SER A 266 8.26 17.19 1.97
C SER A 266 7.40 17.80 3.07
N TYR A 267 7.48 19.12 3.25
CA TYR A 267 6.64 19.87 4.19
C TYR A 267 5.17 19.83 3.78
N ALA A 268 4.85 20.00 2.49
CA ALA A 268 3.48 19.94 1.98
C ALA A 268 2.82 18.58 2.23
N LEU A 269 3.57 17.48 2.05
CA LEU A 269 3.06 16.12 2.23
C LEU A 269 3.01 15.71 3.71
N PHE A 270 4.03 16.08 4.50
CA PHE A 270 4.18 15.65 5.88
C PHE A 270 4.75 16.77 6.78
N PRO A 271 3.99 17.83 7.10
CA PRO A 271 4.52 19.03 7.75
C PRO A 271 5.32 18.74 9.03
N GLN A 272 4.77 17.90 9.90
CA GLN A 272 5.42 17.55 11.17
C GLN A 272 6.67 16.69 10.96
N VAL A 273 6.58 15.62 10.16
CA VAL A 273 7.70 14.69 9.91
C VAL A 273 8.84 15.40 9.19
N ALA A 274 8.50 16.25 8.21
CA ALA A 274 9.46 17.05 7.48
C ALA A 274 10.17 18.04 8.42
N THR A 275 9.42 18.74 9.28
CA THR A 275 10.01 19.67 10.26
C THR A 275 11.00 18.97 11.20
N ASP A 276 10.64 17.78 11.69
CA ASP A 276 11.54 17.01 12.56
C ASP A 276 12.79 16.53 11.80
N PHE A 277 12.63 16.13 10.53
CA PHE A 277 13.76 15.81 9.65
C PHE A 277 14.65 17.03 9.38
N PHE A 278 14.08 18.22 9.17
CA PHE A 278 14.85 19.43 8.90
C PHE A 278 15.69 19.84 10.12
N LYS A 279 15.13 19.75 11.32
CA LYS A 279 15.88 19.93 12.58
C LYS A 279 17.01 18.93 12.71
N TYR A 280 16.75 17.66 12.42
CA TYR A 280 17.79 16.62 12.43
C TYR A 280 18.90 16.90 11.40
N ARG A 281 18.54 17.29 10.17
CA ARG A 281 19.50 17.65 9.12
C ARG A 281 20.37 18.83 9.53
N GLN A 282 19.76 19.89 10.06
CA GLN A 282 20.49 21.05 10.57
C GLN A 282 21.45 20.64 11.69
N ALA A 283 21.00 19.80 12.62
CA ALA A 283 21.83 19.30 13.69
C ALA A 283 23.08 18.54 13.22
N GLN A 284 22.93 17.69 12.20
CA GLN A 284 24.06 16.97 11.61
C GLN A 284 25.03 17.92 10.89
N GLN A 285 24.52 18.98 10.24
CA GLN A 285 25.32 19.98 9.53
C GLN A 285 26.11 20.88 10.50
N GLU A 286 25.48 21.32 11.59
CA GLU A 286 26.07 22.24 12.56
C GLU A 286 26.83 21.52 13.69
N LYS A 287 26.69 20.18 13.79
CA LYS A 287 27.15 19.36 14.93
C LYS A 287 26.53 19.78 16.27
N VAL A 288 25.32 20.34 16.21
CA VAL A 288 24.53 20.85 17.33
C VAL A 288 23.15 20.19 17.24
N ASP A 289 22.95 19.13 18.00
CA ASP A 289 21.66 18.44 18.18
C ASP A 289 20.60 19.35 18.81
N MET A 290 19.84 20.03 17.95
CA MET A 290 18.73 20.90 18.34
C MET A 290 17.65 20.20 19.18
N THR A 291 17.61 18.85 19.21
CA THR A 291 16.70 18.12 20.12
C THR A 291 17.20 18.08 21.57
N GLN A 292 18.49 18.33 21.78
CA GLN A 292 19.12 18.46 23.10
C GLN A 292 19.24 19.92 23.56
N ALA A 293 18.98 20.88 22.68
CA ALA A 293 19.02 22.30 23.01
C ALA A 293 17.85 22.69 23.93
N ASP A 294 18.15 23.32 25.07
CA ASP A 294 17.15 23.98 25.90
C ASP A 294 16.74 25.30 25.24
N THR A 295 15.77 25.21 24.34
CA THR A 295 15.21 26.35 23.59
C THR A 295 14.52 27.37 24.49
N LYS A 296 14.14 27.00 25.72
CA LYS A 296 13.50 27.91 26.68
C LYS A 296 14.51 28.80 27.39
N ASN A 297 15.70 28.29 27.67
CA ASN A 297 16.76 29.01 28.39
C ASN A 297 17.96 29.39 27.50
N GLY A 298 17.95 29.02 26.21
CA GLY A 298 19.00 29.34 25.25
C GLY A 298 20.34 28.63 25.56
N ALA A 299 20.28 27.44 26.15
CA ALA A 299 21.45 26.68 26.55
C ALA A 299 21.59 25.39 25.74
N TYR A 300 22.82 25.03 25.38
CA TYR A 300 23.14 23.79 24.70
C TYR A 300 23.99 22.91 25.63
N PRO A 301 23.65 21.63 25.84
CA PRO A 301 24.44 20.75 26.70
C PRO A 301 25.84 20.56 26.11
N VAL A 302 26.85 20.90 26.91
CA VAL A 302 28.28 20.74 26.57
C VAL A 302 28.70 19.30 26.80
#